data_AF-A0A2U1LLJ4-F1
#
_entry.id   AF-A0A2U1LLJ4-F1
#
_cell.length_a   1.000
_cell.length_b   1.000
_cell.length_c   1.000
_cell.angle_alpha   90.00
_cell.angle_beta   90.00
_cell.angle_gamma   90.00
#
_symmetry.space_group_name_H-M   'P 1'
#
loop_
_entity.id
_entity.type
_entity.pdbx_description
1 polymer ?
#
loop_
_entity_poly.entity_id
_entity_poly.type
_entity_poly.pdbx_seq_one_letter_code
_entity_poly.pdbx_strand_id
1 'polypeptide(L)'
;MDMVSLSPLSNECNDFGVRKPKYINRVHTGYNWNSYNRIHYDKENPPPKMVTGYKFDVFYPDLIDGNKPPSYTIEKDGNSVETYVCIIRFHGGLPYQDIAFKIVNNE
;
A
#
# COMPACT_ATOMS: atom_id res chain seq x y z
N MET A 1 11.11 42.86 -20.79
CA MET A 1 10.26 42.10 -19.84
C MET A 1 10.96 40.77 -19.70
N ASP A 2 11.96 40.74 -18.83
CA ASP A 2 12.95 39.67 -18.85
C ASP A 2 12.71 38.71 -17.70
N MET A 3 12.70 37.46 -18.11
CA MET A 3 12.32 36.25 -17.41
C MET A 3 13.05 36.13 -16.07
N VAL A 4 12.30 36.16 -14.96
CA VAL A 4 12.82 35.86 -13.63
C VAL A 4 13.24 34.40 -13.62
N SER A 5 14.56 34.19 -13.55
CA SER A 5 15.17 32.89 -13.28
C SER A 5 14.64 32.37 -11.94
N LEU A 6 13.67 31.46 -11.98
CA LEU A 6 13.29 30.69 -10.81
C LEU A 6 14.48 29.80 -10.47
N SER A 7 15.14 30.12 -9.36
CA SER A 7 16.12 29.29 -8.69
C SER A 7 15.55 27.87 -8.50
N PRO A 8 16.37 26.81 -8.63
CA PRO A 8 15.91 25.47 -8.31
C PRO A 8 15.53 25.46 -6.83
N LEU A 9 14.25 25.19 -6.54
CA LEU A 9 13.75 24.96 -5.19
C LEU A 9 14.62 23.88 -4.55
N SER A 10 15.47 24.32 -3.62
CA SER A 10 16.24 23.56 -2.64
C SER A 10 16.25 22.03 -2.84
N ASN A 11 17.21 21.54 -3.61
CA ASN A 11 17.72 20.17 -3.47
C ASN A 11 18.66 20.06 -2.26
N GLU A 12 18.32 20.74 -1.16
CA GLU A 12 18.90 20.45 0.15
C GLU A 12 17.96 19.49 0.87
N CYS A 13 17.69 18.35 0.23
CA CYS A 13 17.35 17.16 1.01
C CYS A 13 18.66 16.70 1.63
N ASN A 14 19.03 17.43 2.67
CA ASN A 14 20.05 17.12 3.64
C ASN A 14 20.03 15.61 3.85
N ASP A 15 21.14 14.94 3.56
CA ASP A 15 21.33 13.49 3.65
C ASP A 15 21.25 13.04 5.12
N PHE A 16 20.07 13.17 5.73
CA PHE A 16 19.75 12.69 7.06
C PHE A 16 19.51 11.17 7.07
N GLY A 17 19.91 10.47 6.02
CA GLY A 17 19.77 9.03 5.90
C GLY A 17 18.31 8.59 5.96
N VAL A 18 17.43 9.18 5.13
CA VAL A 18 16.03 8.74 5.02
C VAL A 18 16.00 7.24 4.69
N ARG A 19 15.34 6.45 5.53
CA ARG A 19 15.35 4.98 5.45
C ARG A 19 14.02 4.46 4.93
N LYS A 20 14.08 3.39 4.14
CA LYS A 20 12.88 2.60 3.84
C LYS A 20 12.52 1.78 5.08
N PRO A 21 11.28 1.86 5.59
CA PRO A 21 10.84 1.04 6.71
C PRO A 21 10.89 -0.44 6.32
N LYS A 22 11.14 -1.30 7.31
CA LYS A 22 11.01 -2.74 7.12
C LYS A 22 9.53 -3.11 7.17
N TYR A 23 9.10 -4.03 6.32
CA TYR A 23 7.73 -4.50 6.33
C TYR A 23 7.65 -5.98 5.98
N ILE A 24 6.59 -6.63 6.44
CA ILE A 24 6.18 -7.96 6.03
C ILE A 24 4.77 -7.84 5.47
N ASN A 25 4.61 -8.14 4.18
CA ASN A 25 3.31 -8.23 3.53
C ASN A 25 2.85 -9.70 3.53
N ARG A 26 1.64 -9.95 4.02
CA ARG A 26 0.98 -11.26 3.96
C ARG A 26 -0.35 -11.13 3.23
N VAL A 27 -0.41 -11.71 2.03
CA VAL A 27 -1.65 -11.84 1.26
C VAL A 27 -2.38 -13.11 1.71
N HIS A 28 -3.59 -12.95 2.24
CA HIS A 28 -4.45 -14.08 2.58
C HIS A 28 -5.31 -14.42 1.36
N THR A 29 -5.14 -15.64 0.87
CA THR A 29 -5.94 -16.19 -0.22
C THR A 29 -6.80 -17.32 0.31
N GLY A 30 -8.05 -17.37 -0.14
CA GLY A 30 -9.03 -18.34 0.33
C GLY A 30 -10.01 -18.73 -0.76
N TYR A 31 -10.84 -19.71 -0.43
CA TYR A 31 -11.92 -20.17 -1.30
C TYR A 31 -13.21 -19.47 -0.91
N ASN A 32 -13.92 -18.91 -1.89
CA ASN A 32 -15.25 -18.38 -1.67
C ASN A 32 -16.28 -19.45 -2.06
N TRP A 33 -16.93 -20.08 -1.07
CA TRP A 33 -17.95 -21.11 -1.29
C TRP A 33 -19.36 -20.50 -1.40
N ASN A 34 -19.57 -19.65 -2.40
CA ASN A 34 -20.90 -19.13 -2.76
C ASN A 34 -21.77 -20.23 -3.42
N SER A 35 -23.08 -19.97 -3.56
CA SER A 35 -24.03 -20.95 -4.13
C SER A 35 -23.66 -21.41 -5.54
N TYR A 36 -23.05 -20.53 -6.35
CA TYR A 36 -22.56 -20.87 -7.68
C TYR A 36 -21.35 -21.82 -7.63
N ASN A 37 -20.38 -21.55 -6.77
CA ASN A 37 -19.20 -22.38 -6.65
C ASN A 37 -19.53 -23.75 -6.05
N ARG A 38 -20.55 -23.84 -5.18
CA ARG A 38 -21.02 -25.11 -4.62
C ARG A 38 -21.63 -26.08 -5.64
N ILE A 39 -22.10 -25.60 -6.78
CA ILE A 39 -22.68 -26.45 -7.84
C ILE A 39 -21.67 -26.80 -8.94
N HIS A 40 -20.55 -26.08 -9.01
CA HIS A 40 -19.53 -26.24 -10.07
C HIS A 40 -18.19 -26.78 -9.57
N TYR A 41 -17.91 -26.72 -8.26
CA TYR A 41 -16.65 -27.14 -7.66
C TYR A 41 -16.91 -28.09 -6.49
N ASP A 42 -16.01 -29.07 -6.37
CA ASP A 42 -16.03 -30.09 -5.33
C ASP A 42 -14.79 -29.99 -4.44
N LYS A 43 -14.70 -30.84 -3.40
CA LYS A 43 -13.53 -30.86 -2.50
C LYS A 43 -12.23 -31.26 -3.21
N GLU A 44 -12.33 -32.09 -4.25
CA GLU A 44 -11.19 -32.54 -5.05
C GLU A 44 -10.81 -31.53 -6.14
N ASN A 45 -11.77 -30.69 -6.56
CA ASN A 45 -11.58 -29.64 -7.56
C ASN A 45 -12.10 -28.32 -7.00
N PRO A 46 -11.39 -27.68 -6.05
CA PRO A 46 -11.86 -26.46 -5.42
C PRO A 46 -11.86 -25.27 -6.38
N PRO A 47 -12.67 -24.24 -6.11
CA PRO A 47 -12.70 -23.04 -6.93
C PRO A 47 -11.35 -22.31 -6.94
N PRO A 48 -11.08 -21.44 -7.93
CA PRO A 48 -9.91 -20.58 -7.92
C PRO A 48 -9.81 -19.79 -6.61
N LYS A 49 -8.60 -19.73 -6.05
CA LYS A 49 -8.35 -18.97 -4.82
C LYS A 49 -8.52 -17.49 -5.12
N MET A 50 -9.30 -16.81 -4.30
CA MET A 50 -9.46 -15.35 -4.34
C MET A 50 -8.75 -14.71 -3.16
N VAL A 51 -8.30 -13.47 -3.33
CA VAL A 51 -7.71 -12.71 -2.22
C VAL A 51 -8.81 -12.34 -1.25
N THR A 52 -8.71 -12.84 -0.01
CA THR A 52 -9.70 -12.58 1.05
C THR A 52 -9.28 -11.43 1.94
N GLY A 53 -7.99 -11.09 1.98
CA GLY A 53 -7.51 -9.96 2.75
C GLY A 53 -5.99 -9.77 2.66
N TYR A 54 -5.54 -8.62 3.17
CA TYR A 54 -4.14 -8.24 3.23
C TYR A 54 -3.76 -7.96 4.68
N LYS A 55 -2.56 -8.36 5.08
CA LYS A 55 -1.97 -8.00 6.37
C LYS A 55 -0.60 -7.38 6.12
N PHE A 56 -0.45 -6.13 6.55
CA PHE A 56 0.79 -5.37 6.46
C PHE A 56 1.36 -5.19 7.86
N ASP A 57 2.47 -5.85 8.16
CA ASP A 57 3.24 -5.60 9.37
C ASP A 57 4.37 -4.62 8.99
N VAL A 58 4.20 -3.33 9.26
CA VAL A 58 5.20 -2.29 8.97
C VAL A 58 5.91 -1.87 10.24
N PHE A 59 7.24 -1.89 10.23
CA PHE A 59 8.08 -1.68 11.39
C PHE A 59 8.77 -0.31 11.34
N TYR A 60 8.51 0.49 12.37
CA TYR A 60 9.12 1.79 12.58
C TYR A 60 9.80 1.85 13.97
N PRO A 61 10.94 1.18 14.18
CA PRO A 61 11.60 1.15 15.49
C PRO A 61 12.22 2.50 15.91
N ASP A 62 12.62 3.33 14.94
CA ASP A 62 13.40 4.57 15.16
C ASP A 62 12.63 5.84 14.77
N LEU A 63 11.33 5.95 15.11
CA LEU A 63 10.58 7.19 14.87
C LEU A 63 11.18 8.34 15.69
N ILE A 64 11.44 9.47 15.04
CA ILE A 64 11.90 10.68 15.75
C ILE A 64 10.76 11.27 16.59
N ASP A 65 9.57 11.36 16.00
CA ASP A 65 8.36 11.87 16.66
C ASP A 65 7.51 10.72 17.20
N GLY A 66 7.87 10.16 18.35
CA GLY A 66 7.10 9.10 19.01
C GLY A 66 5.67 9.47 19.44
N ASN A 67 5.30 10.76 19.33
CA ASN A 67 3.97 11.26 19.67
C ASN A 67 2.97 11.18 18.50
N LYS A 68 3.45 10.99 17.26
CA LYS A 68 2.59 10.88 16.09
C LYS A 68 2.54 9.43 15.63
N PRO A 69 1.39 8.75 15.73
CA PRO A 69 1.27 7.40 15.18
C PRO A 69 1.37 7.45 13.65
N PRO A 70 1.94 6.41 13.01
CA PRO A 70 1.89 6.26 11.57
C PRO A 70 0.45 6.29 11.07
N SER A 71 0.22 6.96 9.95
CA SER A 71 -1.10 7.04 9.31
C SER A 71 -1.11 6.27 8.00
N TYR A 72 -2.30 5.96 7.47
CA TYR A 72 -2.45 5.38 6.15
C TYR A 72 -3.52 6.10 5.35
N THR A 73 -3.35 6.13 4.04
CA THR A 73 -4.31 6.65 3.07
C THR A 73 -4.59 5.59 2.01
N ILE A 74 -5.83 5.53 1.54
CA ILE A 74 -6.22 4.62 0.46
C ILE A 74 -6.66 5.49 -0.71
N GLU A 75 -5.92 5.41 -1.80
CA GLU A 75 -6.19 6.14 -3.04
C GLU A 75 -6.67 5.13 -4.08
N LYS A 76 -7.82 5.40 -4.71
CA LYS A 76 -8.25 4.65 -5.91
C LYS A 76 -7.36 5.10 -7.05
N ASP A 77 -6.84 4.15 -7.84
CA ASP A 77 -6.02 4.50 -9.00
C ASP A 77 -6.94 5.07 -10.08
N GLY A 78 -7.09 6.40 -10.09
CA GLY A 78 -8.04 7.12 -10.96
C GLY A 78 -7.70 7.06 -12.45
N ASN A 79 -6.60 6.41 -12.83
CA ASN A 79 -6.12 6.33 -14.20
C ASN A 79 -6.17 4.91 -14.78
N SER A 80 -6.36 3.89 -13.93
CA SER A 80 -6.50 2.52 -14.37
C SER A 80 -7.96 2.19 -14.72
N VAL A 81 -8.17 1.62 -15.91
CA VAL A 81 -9.44 1.00 -16.35
C VAL A 81 -9.86 -0.13 -15.39
N GLU A 82 -8.93 -0.60 -14.57
CA GLU A 82 -9.07 -1.63 -13.55
C GLU A 82 -9.58 -1.04 -12.23
N THR A 83 -10.88 -0.73 -12.16
CA THR A 83 -11.57 -0.25 -10.93
C THR A 83 -11.42 -1.19 -9.72
N TYR A 84 -10.96 -2.42 -9.94
CA TYR A 84 -10.73 -3.44 -8.93
C TYR A 84 -9.37 -3.33 -8.23
N VAL A 85 -8.61 -2.25 -8.43
CA VAL A 85 -7.31 -2.05 -7.76
C VAL A 85 -7.22 -0.69 -7.07
N CYS A 86 -6.67 -0.68 -5.86
CA CYS A 86 -6.43 0.50 -5.05
C CYS A 86 -4.98 0.52 -4.54
N ILE A 87 -4.51 1.70 -4.14
CA ILE A 87 -3.19 1.89 -3.56
C ILE A 87 -3.37 2.29 -2.11
N ILE A 88 -2.81 1.52 -1.19
CA ILE A 88 -2.70 1.89 0.22
C ILE A 88 -1.30 2.47 0.48
N ARG A 89 -1.22 3.70 0.97
CA ARG A 89 0.02 4.39 1.31
C ARG A 89 0.12 4.54 2.83
N PHE A 90 1.24 4.10 3.40
CA PHE A 90 1.57 4.25 4.82
C PHE A 90 2.55 5.40 4.99
N HIS A 91 2.23 6.27 5.94
CA HIS A 91 2.99 7.46 6.30
C HIS A 91 3.64 7.24 7.66
N GLY A 92 4.95 7.03 7.66
CA GLY A 92 5.74 6.74 8.87
C GLY A 92 6.32 7.98 9.55
N GLY A 93 6.45 9.10 8.83
CA GLY A 93 7.17 10.28 9.32
C GLY A 93 8.70 10.09 9.32
N LEU A 94 9.44 11.15 9.60
CA LEU A 94 10.92 11.13 9.59
C LEU A 94 11.47 10.15 10.66
N PRO A 95 12.53 9.38 10.37
CA PRO A 95 13.37 9.36 9.17
C PRO A 95 12.88 8.38 8.08
N TYR A 96 11.65 7.89 8.18
CA TYR A 96 11.12 6.88 7.26
C TYR A 96 10.48 7.51 6.04
N GLN A 97 10.72 6.90 4.88
CA GLN A 97 9.99 7.22 3.67
C GLN A 97 8.61 6.56 3.66
N ASP A 98 7.63 7.27 3.11
CA ASP A 98 6.30 6.71 2.86
C ASP A 98 6.38 5.52 1.91
N ILE A 99 5.62 4.47 2.22
CA ILE A 99 5.54 3.24 1.41
C ILE A 99 4.13 3.06 0.89
N ALA A 100 4.00 2.51 -0.31
CA ALA A 100 2.69 2.24 -0.92
C ALA A 100 2.61 0.82 -1.47
N PHE A 101 1.43 0.21 -1.36
CA PHE A 101 1.14 -1.13 -1.85
C PHE A 101 -0.09 -1.10 -2.75
N LYS A 102 0.00 -1.82 -3.87
CA LYS A 102 -1.13 -2.07 -4.76
C LYS A 102 -1.95 -3.24 -4.20
N ILE A 103 -3.23 -3.02 -3.94
CA ILE A 103 -4.16 -4.01 -3.37
C ILE A 103 -5.40 -4.14 -4.24
N VAL A 104 -5.92 -5.35 -4.38
CA VAL A 104 -7.22 -5.56 -5.02
C VAL A 104 -8.33 -5.01 -4.14
N ASN A 105 -9.19 -4.17 -4.71
CA ASN A 105 -10.38 -3.66 -4.08
C ASN A 105 -11.55 -4.62 -4.32
N ASN A 106 -12.00 -5.28 -3.26
CA ASN A 106 -13.16 -6.19 -3.27
C ASN A 106 -14.38 -5.57 -2.55
N GLU A 107 -14.45 -4.23 -2.48
CA GLU A 107 -15.60 -3.48 -1.95
C GLU A 107 -16.87 -3.70 -2.80
#